data_AF-A0A7Z8Z9S8-F1
#
_entry.id   AF-A0A7Z8Z9S8-F1
#
_cell.length_a   1.000
_cell.length_b   1.000
_cell.length_c   1.000
_cell.angle_alpha   90.00
_cell.angle_beta   90.00
_cell.angle_gamma   90.00
#
_symmetry.space_group_name_H-M   'P 1'
#
loop_
_entity.id
_entity.type
_entity.pdbx_description
1 polymer ?
#
loop_
_entity_poly.entity_id
_entity_poly.type
_entity_poly.pdbx_seq_one_letter_code
_entity_poly.pdbx_strand_id
1 'polypeptide(L)' 'MKKTILALSLIMGISSASSVFAALPQSIRIGTDATYAPFSSKDAKGDFVGFDIDLGNELCSRIKVKCTWVGSDF' A
#
# COMPACT_ATOMS: atom_id res chain seq x y z
N MET A 1 -2.16 10.97 48.44
CA MET A 1 -3.48 11.07 47.76
C MET A 1 -3.49 12.11 46.64
N LYS A 2 -3.32 13.42 46.89
CA LYS A 2 -3.31 14.42 45.79
C LYS A 2 -2.14 14.23 44.80
N LYS A 3 -0.92 13.96 45.30
CA LYS A 3 0.27 13.72 44.47
C LYS A 3 0.19 12.43 43.64
N THR A 4 -0.49 11.40 44.15
CA THR A 4 -0.70 10.12 43.46
C THR A 4 -1.76 10.24 42.36
N ILE A 5 -2.80 11.06 42.57
CA ILE A 5 -3.82 11.36 41.56
C ILE A 5 -3.22 12.18 40.40
N LEU A 6 -2.37 13.17 40.71
CA LEU A 6 -1.65 13.95 39.68
C LEU A 6 -0.66 13.09 38.87
N ALA A 7 0.05 12.16 39.52
CA ALA A 7 0.95 11.25 38.81
C ALA A 7 0.20 10.31 37.86
N LEU A 8 -0.97 9.80 38.27
CA LEU A 8 -1.76 8.89 37.45
C LEU A 8 -2.40 9.59 36.23
N SER A 9 -2.79 10.86 36.38
CA SER A 9 -3.34 11.67 35.28
C SER A 9 -2.28 12.09 34.27
N LEU A 10 -1.03 12.31 34.69
CA LEU A 10 0.09 12.60 33.79
C LEU A 10 0.48 11.37 32.94
N ILE A 11 0.45 10.17 33.54
CA ILE A 11 0.73 8.92 32.82
C ILE A 11 -0.36 8.65 31.76
N MET A 12 -1.62 8.90 32.09
CA MET A 12 -2.73 8.69 31.16
C MET A 12 -2.72 9.70 29.98
N GLY A 13 -2.22 10.92 30.20
CA GLY A 13 -2.09 11.95 29.17
C GLY A 13 -0.95 11.71 28.17
N ILE A 14 0.02 10.84 28.48
CA ILE A 14 1.12 10.48 27.57
C ILE A 14 0.70 9.35 26.61
N SER A 15 -0.23 8.47 27.02
CA SER A 15 -0.71 7.36 26.21
C SER A 15 -1.56 7.77 25.00
N SER A 16 -2.12 8.98 25.00
CA SER A 16 -2.92 9.51 23.88
C SER A 16 -2.08 10.06 22.72
N ALA A 17 -0.75 10.11 22.84
CA ALA A 17 0.16 10.50 21.76
C ALA A 17 0.59 9.32 20.86
N SER A 18 -0.16 8.21 20.89
CA SER A 18 0.04 7.09 19.98
C SER A 18 -0.37 7.52 18.58
N SER A 19 0.60 7.77 17.70
CA SER A 19 0.36 7.99 16.27
C SER A 19 -0.39 6.78 15.69
N VAL A 20 -1.65 6.96 15.34
CA VAL A 20 -2.45 5.94 14.64
C VAL A 20 -1.93 5.87 13.21
N PHE A 21 -0.92 5.03 12.97
CA PHE A 21 -0.55 4.66 11.61
C PHE A 21 -1.64 3.76 11.04
N ALA A 22 -2.27 4.18 9.95
CA ALA A 22 -3.16 3.31 9.20
C ALA A 22 -2.36 2.07 8.73
N ALA A 23 -2.93 0.88 8.90
CA ALA A 23 -2.33 -0.33 8.38
C ALA A 23 -2.20 -0.23 6.85
N LEU A 24 -1.05 -0.64 6.31
CA LEU A 24 -0.90 -0.77 4.86
C LEU A 24 -1.92 -1.80 4.34
N PRO A 25 -2.51 -1.59 3.16
CA PRO A 25 -3.42 -2.55 2.56
C PRO A 25 -2.71 -3.87 2.31
N GLN A 26 -3.33 -5.00 2.65
CA GLN A 26 -2.74 -6.32 2.40
C GLN A 26 -2.69 -6.66 0.90
N SER A 27 -3.53 -6.02 0.09
CA SER A 27 -3.57 -6.21 -1.35
C SER A 27 -3.94 -4.93 -2.12
N ILE A 28 -3.31 -4.72 -3.28
CA ILE A 28 -3.59 -3.61 -4.21
C ILE A 28 -3.97 -4.18 -5.58
N ARG A 29 -4.99 -3.58 -6.21
CA ARG A 29 -5.35 -3.84 -7.61
C ARG A 29 -4.91 -2.65 -8.44
N ILE A 30 -4.08 -2.88 -9.45
CA ILE A 30 -3.51 -1.81 -10.29
C ILE A 30 -4.18 -1.88 -11.66
N GLY A 31 -4.89 -0.81 -12.02
CA GLY A 31 -5.51 -0.65 -13.33
C GLY A 31 -4.51 -0.14 -14.36
N THR A 32 -4.51 -0.73 -15.56
CA THR A 32 -3.68 -0.29 -16.67
C THR A 32 -4.36 -0.53 -18.01
N ASP A 33 -4.08 0.33 -18.99
CA ASP A 33 -4.41 0.09 -20.38
C ASP A 33 -3.34 -0.83 -20.99
N ALA A 34 -3.74 -2.04 -21.37
CA ALA A 34 -2.85 -3.06 -21.94
C ALA A 34 -2.63 -2.90 -23.45
N THR A 35 -2.92 -1.74 -24.03
CA THR A 35 -2.68 -1.44 -25.45
C THR A 35 -1.48 -0.51 -25.67
N TYR A 36 -0.78 -0.13 -24.60
CA TYR A 36 0.22 0.94 -24.61
C TYR A 36 1.66 0.42 -24.46
N ALA A 37 2.12 -0.39 -25.41
CA ALA A 37 3.51 -0.83 -25.46
C ALA A 37 4.47 0.35 -25.69
N PRO A 38 5.68 0.34 -25.10
CA PRO A 38 6.31 -0.72 -24.30
C PRO A 38 6.02 -0.63 -22.78
N PHE A 39 5.11 0.24 -22.36
CA PHE A 39 4.85 0.51 -20.94
C PHE A 39 3.90 -0.52 -20.31
N SER A 40 2.81 -0.84 -21.00
CA SER A 40 1.84 -1.83 -20.58
C SER A 40 1.21 -2.53 -21.78
N SER A 41 1.29 -3.85 -21.78
CA SER A 41 0.73 -4.70 -22.83
C SER A 41 0.42 -6.09 -22.28
N LYS A 42 -0.15 -6.97 -23.12
CA LYS A 42 -0.28 -8.40 -22.81
C LYS A 42 0.61 -9.23 -23.72
N ASP A 43 1.27 -10.22 -23.14
CA ASP A 43 2.01 -11.22 -23.91
C ASP A 43 1.08 -12.26 -24.56
N ALA A 44 1.65 -13.24 -25.26
CA ALA A 44 0.88 -14.29 -25.94
C ALA A 44 0.10 -15.21 -24.98
N LYS A 45 0.42 -15.21 -23.68
CA LYS A 45 -0.29 -15.96 -22.63
C LYS A 45 -1.41 -15.12 -22.00
N GLY A 46 -1.45 -13.82 -22.29
CA GLY A 46 -2.39 -12.87 -21.71
C GLY A 46 -1.89 -12.22 -20.42
N ASP A 47 -0.63 -12.45 -20.04
CA ASP A 47 0.00 -11.86 -18.87
C ASP A 47 0.36 -10.39 -19.14
N PHE A 48 0.17 -9.52 -18.14
CA PHE A 48 0.59 -8.13 -18.26
C PHE A 48 2.12 -8.04 -18.29
N VAL A 49 2.66 -7.28 -19.24
CA VAL A 49 4.10 -7.04 -19.43
C VAL A 49 4.37 -5.59 -19.85
N GLY A 50 5.57 -5.10 -19.55
CA GLY A 50 6.02 -3.76 -19.92
C GLY A 50 6.67 -3.01 -18.75
N PHE A 51 7.22 -1.83 -19.02
CA PHE A 51 7.94 -1.04 -18.02
C PHE A 51 7.11 -0.73 -16.77
N ASP A 52 5.84 -0.33 -16.93
CA ASP A 52 4.97 0.00 -15.78
C ASP A 52 4.67 -1.25 -14.94
N ILE A 53 4.60 -2.41 -15.60
CA ILE A 53 4.38 -3.70 -14.94
C ILE A 53 5.59 -4.06 -14.07
N ASP A 54 6.79 -3.95 -14.62
CA ASP A 54 8.04 -4.20 -13.89
C ASP A 54 8.21 -3.24 -12.70
N LEU A 55 7.96 -1.95 -12.93
CA LEU A 55 8.03 -0.93 -11.89
C LEU A 55 7.01 -1.19 -10.77
N GLY A 56 5.76 -1.47 -11.12
CA GLY A 56 4.71 -1.75 -10.14
C GLY A 56 5.00 -3.03 -9.34
N ASN A 57 5.48 -4.08 -9.99
CA ASN A 57 5.85 -5.34 -9.31
C ASN A 57 7.00 -5.10 -8.30
N GLU A 58 8.03 -4.35 -8.69
CA GLU A 58 9.15 -4.03 -7.80
C GLU A 58 8.72 -3.13 -6.63
N LEU A 59 7.85 -2.14 -6.89
CA LEU A 59 7.29 -1.29 -5.83
C LEU A 59 6.52 -2.14 -4.82
N CYS A 60 5.65 -3.03 -5.29
CA CYS A 60 4.86 -3.93 -4.45
C CYS A 60 5.72 -4.88 -3.62
N SER A 61 6.82 -5.38 -4.18
CA SER A 61 7.84 -6.15 -3.47
C SER A 61 8.45 -5.36 -2.31
N ARG A 62 8.87 -4.10 -2.56
CA ARG A 62 9.49 -3.23 -1.53
C ARG A 62 8.56 -2.90 -0.38
N ILE A 63 7.29 -2.65 -0.66
CA ILE A 63 6.29 -2.32 0.36
C ILE A 63 5.65 -3.56 0.99
N LYS A 64 6.00 -4.76 0.53
CA LYS A 64 5.50 -6.06 1.02
C LYS A 64 3.97 -6.19 0.92
N VAL A 65 3.41 -5.78 -0.21
CA VAL A 65 1.97 -5.84 -0.49
C VAL A 65 1.70 -6.74 -1.70
N LYS A 66 0.63 -7.53 -1.66
CA LYS A 66 0.20 -8.33 -2.81
C LYS A 66 -0.43 -7.44 -3.88
N CYS A 67 0.13 -7.41 -5.08
CA CYS A 67 -0.42 -6.65 -6.19
C CYS A 67 -1.00 -7.54 -7.28
N THR A 68 -2.09 -7.10 -7.89
CA THR A 68 -2.72 -7.76 -9.04
C THR A 68 -3.05 -6.72 -10.11
N TRP A 69 -2.72 -7.02 -11.36
CA TRP A 69 -3.00 -6.15 -12.50
C TRP A 69 -4.41 -6.41 -13.04
N VAL A 70 -5.10 -5.33 -13.41
CA VAL A 70 -6.42 -5.37 -14.05
C VAL A 70 -6.41 -4.48 -15.28
N GLY A 71 -7.05 -4.94 -16.34
CA GLY A 71 -7.27 -4.10 -17.52
C GLY A 71 -8.28 -3.02 -17.16
N SER A 72 -7.99 -1.78 -17.52
CA SER A 72 -8.94 -0.67 -17.45
C SER A 72 -9.28 -0.25 -18.86
N ASP A 73 -10.57 -0.25 -19.17
CA ASP A 73 -11.10 0.25 -20.42
C ASP A 73 -11.49 1.71 -20.18
N PHE A 74 -10.95 2.65 -20.97
CA PHE A 74 -11.30 4.07 -20.92
C PHE A 74 -12.18 4.46 -22.10
#